data_AF-A0A084QZV9-F1
#
_entry.id   AF-A0A084QZV9-F1
#
_cell.length_a   1.000
_cell.length_b   1.000
_cell.length_c   1.000
_cell.angle_alpha   90.00
_cell.angle_beta   90.00
_cell.angle_gamma   90.00
#
_symmetry.space_group_name_H-M   'P 1'
#
loop_
_entity.id
_entity.type
_entity.pdbx_description
1 polymer ?
#
loop_
_entity_poly.entity_id
_entity_poly.type
_entity_poly.pdbx_seq_one_letter_code
_entity_poly.pdbx_strand_id
1 'polypeptide(L)'
;MGDPTQATRSVLVTIELLEAILLQVDMVTLLTSAMRVNKTWHETIVKSPTIQQKLFFRPAGRKVPKSSKVAGQSEAPVTSHQQAGDTTPVLNSLLARKFERLFFDIAGDQSYERRATSFDTLPWSTSPDAEVEFTDPDRKPARAIQRRLPLGAGAVQDEEAAKKRFTRKDASWRRMLVSQPPPLQLGYLSPDVAWDSPIQGRRAWKALTPTEGGLRMGQLYDLVQHRAGHHPLHSSWFRTHWFRPQEPFRSRLSREICAELLASTCVVVEMVDENDSMIPNHPAAPADVTTFDAMYRCEEASITTLELEEVTVRRNGQLNAICSIVPVQDVVSDYLKNNWSFCRTVSRAA
;
A
#
# COMPACT_ATOMS: atom_id res chain seq x y z
N MET A 1 40.70 4.76 41.90
CA MET A 1 39.88 4.00 40.93
C MET A 1 38.46 4.51 41.03
N GLY A 2 37.92 5.12 39.98
CA GLY A 2 36.54 5.59 39.98
C GLY A 2 35.58 4.39 40.01
N ASP A 3 34.48 4.53 40.76
CA ASP A 3 33.47 3.49 40.91
C ASP A 3 32.82 3.16 39.54
N PRO A 4 32.92 1.91 39.03
CA PRO A 4 32.33 1.54 37.75
C PRO A 4 30.82 1.78 37.68
N THR A 5 30.09 1.70 38.81
CA THR A 5 28.66 2.02 38.84
C THR A 5 28.36 3.49 38.60
N GLN A 6 29.29 4.39 38.93
CA GLN A 6 29.15 5.81 38.64
C GLN A 6 29.35 6.09 37.15
N ALA A 7 30.33 5.44 36.52
CA ALA A 7 30.56 5.54 35.08
C ALA A 7 29.34 5.04 34.26
N THR A 8 28.78 3.88 34.62
CA THR A 8 27.59 3.34 33.93
C THR A 8 26.36 4.24 34.07
N ARG A 9 26.16 4.85 35.25
CA ARG A 9 25.08 5.82 35.47
C ARG A 9 25.27 7.08 34.64
N SER A 10 26.48 7.61 34.58
CA SER A 10 26.79 8.81 33.78
C SER A 10 26.47 8.61 32.30
N VAL A 11 26.79 7.43 31.74
CA VAL A 11 26.50 7.10 30.33
C VAL A 11 25.00 7.20 30.01
N LEU A 12 24.13 6.75 30.90
CA LEU A 12 22.67 6.75 30.67
C LEU A 12 22.00 8.11 30.95
N VAL A 13 22.74 9.05 31.54
CA VAL A 13 22.28 10.43 31.79
C VAL A 13 22.71 11.37 30.66
N THR A 14 23.84 11.09 30.01
CA THR A 14 24.29 11.82 28.82
C THR A 14 23.41 11.48 27.61
N ILE A 15 22.69 12.47 27.08
CA ILE A 15 21.68 12.27 26.02
C ILE A 15 22.30 11.71 24.74
N GLU A 16 23.49 12.17 24.36
CA GLU A 16 24.21 11.75 23.17
C GLU A 16 24.62 10.26 23.24
N LEU A 17 25.07 9.81 24.42
CA LEU A 17 25.45 8.42 24.64
C LEU A 17 24.22 7.52 24.73
N LEU A 18 23.16 7.99 25.39
CA LEU A 18 21.88 7.29 25.43
C LEU A 18 21.29 7.14 24.02
N GLU A 19 21.30 8.19 23.20
CA GLU A 19 20.88 8.15 21.80
C GLU A 19 21.69 7.13 20.99
N ALA A 20 23.02 7.13 21.12
CA ALA A 20 23.89 6.18 20.44
C ALA A 20 23.59 4.72 20.82
N ILE A 21 23.29 4.45 22.10
CA ILE A 21 22.89 3.11 22.57
C ILE A 21 21.53 2.73 21.99
N LEU A 22 20.53 3.62 22.09
CA LEU A 22 19.19 3.37 21.57
C LEU A 22 19.18 3.15 20.05
N LEU A 23 20.08 3.82 19.32
CA LEU A 23 20.27 3.60 17.88
C LEU A 23 20.77 2.20 17.53
N GLN A 24 21.28 1.42 18.48
CA GLN A 24 21.67 0.01 18.24
C GLN A 24 20.52 -0.97 18.56
N VAL A 25 19.50 -0.54 19.30
CA VAL A 25 18.35 -1.38 19.70
C VAL A 25 17.35 -1.54 18.55
N ASP A 26 16.73 -2.72 18.40
CA ASP A 26 15.74 -2.97 17.35
C ASP A 26 14.46 -2.11 17.51
N MET A 27 13.75 -1.90 16.40
CA MET A 27 12.56 -1.02 16.38
C MET A 27 11.45 -1.47 17.34
N VAL A 28 11.24 -2.79 17.52
CA VAL A 28 10.16 -3.29 18.37
C VAL A 28 10.47 -3.00 19.83
N THR A 29 11.70 -3.29 20.26
CA THR A 29 12.14 -3.02 21.63
C THR A 29 12.12 -1.53 21.94
N LEU A 30 12.51 -0.68 20.98
CA LEU A 30 12.39 0.78 21.11
C LEU A 30 10.94 1.21 21.37
N LEU A 31 10.00 0.75 20.54
CA LEU A 31 8.58 1.15 20.59
C LEU A 31 7.81 0.58 21.78
N THR A 32 8.21 -0.57 22.31
CA THR A 32 7.42 -1.31 23.32
C THR A 32 8.01 -1.24 24.73
N SER A 33 9.35 -1.24 24.83
CA SER A 33 10.06 -1.40 26.10
C SER A 33 10.84 -0.14 26.48
N ALA A 34 11.69 0.36 25.58
CA ALA A 34 12.57 1.49 25.86
C ALA A 34 11.81 2.77 26.22
N MET A 35 10.68 3.04 25.53
CA MET A 35 9.81 4.19 25.81
C MET A 35 9.09 4.14 27.17
N ARG A 36 9.14 3.01 27.89
CA ARG A 36 8.45 2.80 29.18
C ARG A 36 9.41 2.73 30.37
N VAL A 37 10.72 2.86 30.14
CA VAL A 37 11.75 2.78 31.19
C VAL A 37 11.68 4.00 32.13
N ASN A 38 11.78 5.21 31.57
CA ASN A 38 11.61 6.47 32.31
C ASN A 38 11.28 7.63 31.35
N LYS A 39 11.03 8.82 31.91
CA LYS A 39 10.69 10.03 31.13
C LYS A 39 11.82 10.48 30.20
N THR A 40 13.08 10.41 30.65
CA THR A 40 14.25 10.79 29.86
C THR A 40 14.37 9.93 28.59
N TRP A 41 14.27 8.61 28.72
CA TRP A 41 14.30 7.68 27.58
C TRP A 41 13.16 7.94 26.61
N HIS A 42 11.95 8.13 27.13
CA HIS A 42 10.79 8.48 26.32
C HIS A 42 11.03 9.77 25.52
N GLU A 43 11.48 10.83 26.19
CA GLU A 43 11.76 12.11 25.56
C GLU A 43 12.90 12.02 24.54
N THR A 44 13.99 11.31 24.83
CA THR A 44 15.09 11.10 23.89
C THR A 44 14.60 10.41 22.62
N ILE A 45 13.82 9.33 22.74
CA ILE A 45 13.27 8.59 21.60
C ILE A 45 12.36 9.49 20.74
N VAL A 46 11.48 10.27 21.39
CA VAL A 46 10.51 11.13 20.68
C VAL A 46 11.18 12.34 20.03
N LYS A 47 12.16 12.97 20.70
CA LYS A 47 12.78 14.23 20.25
C LYS A 47 13.97 14.00 19.31
N SER A 48 14.70 12.89 19.41
CA SER A 48 15.85 12.59 18.54
C SER A 48 15.43 12.41 17.08
N PRO A 49 15.92 13.22 16.13
CA PRO A 49 15.64 13.04 14.72
C PRO A 49 16.17 11.71 14.17
N THR A 50 17.34 11.26 14.63
CA THR A 50 17.99 10.04 14.13
C THR A 50 17.23 8.79 14.56
N ILE A 51 16.73 8.75 15.79
CA ILE A 51 15.89 7.66 16.28
C ILE A 51 14.53 7.68 15.54
N GLN A 52 13.94 8.85 15.35
CA GLN A 52 12.69 8.97 14.60
C GLN A 52 12.84 8.56 13.13
N GLN A 53 13.99 8.78 12.51
CA GLN A 53 14.35 8.26 11.18
C GLN A 53 14.54 6.73 11.19
N LYS A 54 15.23 6.18 12.20
CA LYS A 54 15.34 4.73 12.38
C LYS A 54 13.97 4.06 12.51
N LEU A 55 13.05 4.71 13.21
CA LEU A 55 11.67 4.24 13.42
C LEU A 55 10.72 4.59 12.26
N PHE A 56 11.22 5.16 11.16
CA PHE A 56 10.44 5.57 9.98
C PHE A 56 9.32 6.59 10.30
N PHE A 57 9.38 7.33 11.40
CA PHE A 57 8.43 8.42 11.67
C PHE A 57 8.83 9.73 10.99
N ARG A 58 10.12 9.86 10.66
CA ARG A 58 10.70 11.00 9.94
C ARG A 58 11.48 10.53 8.71
N PRO A 59 11.53 11.31 7.63
CA PRO A 59 12.26 10.97 6.42
C PRO A 59 13.77 10.91 6.67
N ALA A 60 14.41 9.82 6.25
CA ALA A 60 15.86 9.73 6.07
C ALA A 60 16.23 9.77 4.57
N GLY A 61 17.44 10.25 4.25
CA GLY A 61 18.02 10.11 2.91
C GLY A 61 17.64 11.18 1.87
N ARG A 62 17.07 12.32 2.22
CA ARG A 62 16.75 13.37 1.25
C ARG A 62 17.83 14.46 1.18
N LYS A 63 18.65 14.46 0.11
CA LYS A 63 19.09 15.72 -0.52
C LYS A 63 17.94 16.14 -1.44
N VAL A 64 17.19 17.18 -1.06
CA VAL A 64 16.12 17.73 -1.91
C VAL A 64 16.77 18.35 -3.14
N PRO A 65 16.38 18.03 -4.39
CA PRO A 65 16.71 18.88 -5.53
C PRO A 65 15.94 20.18 -5.32
N LYS A 66 16.65 21.28 -5.06
CA LYS A 66 16.04 22.61 -5.01
C LYS A 66 15.41 22.87 -6.38
N SER A 67 14.09 23.03 -6.41
CA SER A 67 13.42 23.65 -7.54
C SER A 67 13.86 25.12 -7.60
N SER A 68 14.91 25.42 -8.36
CA SER A 68 15.22 26.79 -8.77
C SER A 68 14.95 26.92 -10.25
N LYS A 69 13.79 27.49 -10.59
CA LYS A 69 13.68 28.29 -11.80
C LYS A 69 14.39 29.62 -11.51
N VAL A 70 15.44 29.95 -12.27
CA VAL A 70 15.63 31.23 -12.98
C VAL A 70 16.67 30.98 -14.08
N ALA A 71 16.40 31.56 -15.25
CA ALA A 71 17.07 31.38 -16.52
C ALA A 71 18.48 31.98 -16.62
N GLY A 72 19.26 31.43 -17.57
CA GLY A 72 20.24 32.20 -18.34
C GLY A 72 21.71 31.84 -18.15
N GLN A 73 22.31 31.42 -19.26
CA GLN A 73 23.73 31.53 -19.65
C GLN A 73 24.67 30.31 -19.49
N SER A 74 25.62 30.31 -20.44
CA SER A 74 26.32 29.21 -21.09
C SER A 74 27.63 28.81 -20.40
N GLU A 75 27.94 27.50 -20.55
CA GLU A 75 29.25 26.85 -20.71
C GLU A 75 30.48 27.22 -19.85
N ALA A 76 30.93 26.27 -19.02
CA ALA A 76 32.25 25.59 -19.13
C ALA A 76 32.40 24.48 -18.05
N PRO A 77 33.24 23.45 -18.28
CA PRO A 77 33.18 22.18 -17.56
C PRO A 77 34.04 22.20 -16.29
N VAL A 78 33.47 21.83 -15.14
CA VAL A 78 34.25 21.53 -13.94
C VAL A 78 33.89 20.12 -13.47
N THR A 79 34.88 19.25 -13.62
CA THR A 79 34.99 17.93 -13.03
C THR A 79 34.72 17.98 -11.54
N SER A 80 33.64 17.35 -11.11
CA SER A 80 33.58 16.72 -9.79
C SER A 80 32.68 15.51 -9.88
N HIS A 81 33.31 14.34 -9.95
CA HIS A 81 32.70 13.07 -9.63
C HIS A 81 32.16 13.13 -8.20
N GLN A 82 30.88 13.44 -8.05
CA GLN A 82 30.11 13.08 -6.88
C GLN A 82 29.00 12.16 -7.35
N GLN A 83 29.30 10.87 -7.22
CA GLN A 83 28.37 9.76 -7.38
C GLN A 83 27.03 10.12 -6.73
N ALA A 84 26.02 10.34 -7.56
CA ALA A 84 24.64 10.16 -7.15
C ALA A 84 24.51 8.69 -6.77
N GLY A 85 24.66 8.40 -5.48
CA GLY A 85 24.49 7.06 -4.94
C GLY A 85 23.10 6.57 -5.30
N ASP A 86 23.08 5.48 -6.05
CA ASP A 86 21.95 4.63 -6.38
C ASP A 86 21.39 4.02 -5.09
N THR A 87 20.80 4.84 -4.22
CA THR A 87 20.20 4.34 -2.97
C THR A 87 18.88 3.69 -3.29
N THR A 88 18.94 2.38 -3.52
CA THR A 88 17.78 1.50 -3.48
C THR A 88 16.94 1.82 -2.24
N PRO A 89 15.62 2.09 -2.38
CA PRO A 89 14.83 2.47 -1.22
C PRO A 89 14.71 1.30 -0.25
N VAL A 90 14.98 1.55 1.02
CA VAL A 90 14.88 0.55 2.09
C VAL A 90 13.47 0.57 2.64
N LEU A 91 12.77 -0.56 2.56
CA LEU A 91 11.44 -0.70 3.13
C LEU A 91 11.49 -0.78 4.65
N ASN A 92 10.41 -0.32 5.27
CA ASN A 92 10.23 -0.44 6.70
C ASN A 92 10.04 -1.91 7.10
N SER A 93 11.08 -2.53 7.67
CA SER A 93 11.07 -3.96 7.99
C SER A 93 10.02 -4.36 9.03
N LEU A 94 9.60 -3.43 9.91
CA LEU A 94 8.52 -3.69 10.87
C LEU A 94 7.17 -3.77 10.16
N LEU A 95 6.91 -2.87 9.21
CA LEU A 95 5.71 -2.91 8.38
C LEU A 95 5.74 -4.10 7.43
N ALA A 96 6.85 -4.32 6.72
CA ALA A 96 7.03 -5.44 5.81
C ALA A 96 6.72 -6.77 6.51
N ARG A 97 7.21 -6.98 7.73
CA ARG A 97 6.93 -8.20 8.50
C ARG A 97 5.49 -8.32 8.98
N LYS A 98 4.79 -7.20 9.25
CA LYS A 98 3.41 -7.22 9.81
C LYS A 98 2.33 -7.17 8.73
N PHE A 99 2.66 -6.68 7.55
CA PHE A 99 1.75 -6.46 6.43
C PHE A 99 2.17 -7.24 5.17
N GLU A 100 3.16 -8.14 5.31
CA GLU A 100 3.82 -8.89 4.25
C GLU A 100 2.84 -9.38 3.18
N ARG A 101 1.85 -10.15 3.63
CA ARG A 101 0.90 -10.88 2.77
C ARG A 101 0.00 -10.00 1.93
N LEU A 102 -0.24 -8.75 2.35
CA LEU A 102 -1.15 -7.83 1.65
C LEU A 102 -0.42 -6.77 0.85
N PHE A 103 0.66 -6.22 1.43
CA PHE A 103 1.26 -5.01 0.91
C PHE A 103 2.73 -5.18 0.53
N PHE A 104 3.45 -6.17 1.05
CA PHE A 104 4.91 -6.31 0.85
C PHE A 104 5.30 -7.68 0.28
N ASP A 105 4.49 -8.19 -0.64
CA ASP A 105 4.76 -9.43 -1.39
C ASP A 105 5.81 -9.18 -2.50
N ILE A 106 7.07 -9.00 -2.06
CA ILE A 106 8.20 -8.56 -2.90
C ILE A 106 9.05 -9.76 -3.34
N ALA A 107 8.73 -10.96 -2.85
CA ALA A 107 9.47 -12.17 -3.14
C ALA A 107 9.17 -12.64 -4.58
N GLY A 108 10.20 -12.64 -5.42
CA GLY A 108 10.12 -13.17 -6.78
C GLY A 108 9.65 -12.17 -7.84
N ASP A 109 9.52 -12.66 -9.06
CA ASP A 109 9.03 -11.92 -10.23
C ASP A 109 7.51 -11.82 -10.28
N GLN A 110 6.82 -12.67 -9.52
CA GLN A 110 5.37 -12.76 -9.45
C GLN A 110 4.78 -12.02 -8.25
N SER A 111 3.64 -11.36 -8.44
CA SER A 111 2.80 -10.86 -7.36
C SER A 111 1.37 -11.36 -7.50
N TYR A 112 0.80 -11.76 -6.38
CA TYR A 112 -0.53 -12.34 -6.32
C TYR A 112 -1.58 -11.26 -6.04
N GLU A 113 -2.74 -11.34 -6.69
CA GLU A 113 -3.90 -10.51 -6.35
C GLU A 113 -4.54 -10.98 -5.02
N ARG A 114 -5.11 -10.06 -4.25
CA ARG A 114 -5.83 -10.27 -2.97
C ARG A 114 -7.21 -9.62 -3.05
N ARG A 115 -8.12 -9.98 -2.14
CA ARG A 115 -9.48 -9.39 -2.05
C ARG A 115 -9.81 -9.02 -0.61
N ALA A 116 -11.00 -8.48 -0.35
CA ALA A 116 -11.41 -8.07 1.00
C ALA A 116 -11.21 -9.15 2.08
N THR A 117 -11.48 -10.42 1.76
CA THR A 117 -11.26 -11.53 2.71
C THR A 117 -9.80 -11.73 3.08
N SER A 118 -8.85 -11.30 2.25
CA SER A 118 -7.41 -11.44 2.53
C SER A 118 -6.95 -10.66 3.76
N PHE A 119 -7.74 -9.71 4.26
CA PHE A 119 -7.46 -9.00 5.51
C PHE A 119 -7.44 -9.93 6.73
N ASP A 120 -8.08 -11.10 6.66
CA ASP A 120 -7.99 -12.13 7.70
C ASP A 120 -6.64 -12.86 7.74
N THR A 121 -5.76 -12.68 6.75
CA THR A 121 -4.40 -13.27 6.77
C THR A 121 -3.44 -12.54 7.70
N LEU A 122 -3.80 -11.33 8.15
CA LEU A 122 -2.91 -10.47 8.89
C LEU A 122 -2.64 -11.04 10.30
N PRO A 123 -1.44 -10.82 10.87
CA PRO A 123 -0.96 -11.52 12.07
C PRO A 123 -1.72 -11.21 13.37
N TRP A 124 -2.76 -10.37 13.32
CA TRP A 124 -3.68 -10.11 14.44
C TRP A 124 -5.00 -10.87 14.31
N SER A 125 -5.17 -11.70 13.28
CA SER A 125 -6.20 -12.74 13.25
C SER A 125 -5.72 -13.95 14.05
N THR A 126 -6.54 -14.46 14.97
CA THR A 126 -6.19 -15.48 15.99
C THR A 126 -5.81 -16.83 15.36
N SER A 127 -6.27 -17.06 14.13
CA SER A 127 -5.71 -18.06 13.22
C SER A 127 -5.71 -17.41 11.84
N PRO A 128 -4.55 -17.04 11.26
CA PRO A 128 -4.53 -16.60 9.88
C PRO A 128 -5.05 -17.78 9.07
N ASP A 129 -6.24 -17.64 8.50
CA ASP A 129 -6.82 -18.66 7.64
C ASP A 129 -5.77 -19.06 6.59
N ALA A 130 -5.70 -20.35 6.27
CA ALA A 130 -4.81 -20.81 5.22
C ALA A 130 -5.20 -20.10 3.92
N GLU A 131 -4.28 -19.32 3.33
CA GLU A 131 -4.44 -18.86 1.95
C GLU A 131 -4.55 -20.13 1.10
N VAL A 132 -5.67 -20.30 0.41
CA VAL A 132 -5.78 -21.31 -0.63
C VAL A 132 -5.37 -20.62 -1.92
N GLU A 133 -4.29 -21.09 -2.52
CA GLU A 133 -3.96 -20.66 -3.87
C GLU A 133 -5.12 -21.10 -4.78
N PHE A 134 -5.81 -20.12 -5.37
CA PHE A 134 -6.82 -20.38 -6.36
C PHE A 134 -6.13 -20.28 -7.72
N THR A 135 -5.74 -21.42 -8.27
CA THR A 135 -5.32 -21.51 -9.66
C THR A 135 -6.58 -21.69 -10.50
N ASP A 136 -7.10 -20.59 -11.02
CA ASP A 136 -8.09 -20.66 -12.10
C ASP A 136 -7.37 -21.17 -13.37
N PRO A 137 -7.86 -22.19 -14.09
CA PRO A 137 -7.24 -22.66 -15.32
C PRO A 137 -7.13 -21.60 -16.41
N ASP A 138 -8.04 -20.61 -16.42
CA ASP A 138 -8.08 -19.50 -17.37
C ASP A 138 -7.61 -18.16 -16.75
N ARG A 139 -7.33 -18.12 -15.43
CA ARG A 139 -6.75 -16.96 -14.74
C ARG A 139 -5.36 -17.24 -14.17
N LYS A 140 -4.74 -16.15 -13.75
CA LYS A 140 -3.39 -16.07 -13.20
C LYS A 140 -3.35 -16.60 -11.76
N PRO A 141 -2.17 -16.87 -11.19
CA PRO A 141 -2.05 -17.20 -9.77
C PRO A 141 -2.68 -16.10 -8.91
N ALA A 142 -3.85 -16.39 -8.33
CA ALA A 142 -4.56 -15.53 -7.40
C ALA A 142 -4.63 -16.24 -6.06
N ARG A 143 -4.49 -15.50 -4.95
CA ARG A 143 -4.66 -16.07 -3.60
C ARG A 143 -5.97 -15.60 -3.02
N ALA A 144 -6.89 -16.54 -2.82
CA ALA A 144 -8.14 -16.29 -2.12
C ALA A 144 -8.15 -17.07 -0.81
N ILE A 145 -8.61 -16.45 0.28
CA ILE A 145 -8.82 -17.20 1.51
C ILE A 145 -10.11 -18.03 1.36
N GLN A 146 -9.99 -19.35 1.51
CA GLN A 146 -11.12 -20.20 1.86
C GLN A 146 -11.17 -20.29 3.38
N ARG A 147 -12.11 -19.54 3.99
CA ARG A 147 -12.26 -19.46 5.45
C ARG A 147 -12.35 -20.88 6.03
N ARG A 148 -11.55 -21.21 7.06
CA ARG A 148 -11.78 -22.47 7.78
C ARG A 148 -13.03 -22.35 8.66
N LEU A 149 -13.61 -23.52 8.95
CA LEU A 149 -14.77 -23.72 9.82
C LEU A 149 -14.71 -22.84 11.09
N PRO A 150 -15.86 -22.40 11.62
CA PRO A 150 -15.93 -21.36 12.63
C PRO A 150 -15.07 -21.69 13.86
N LEU A 151 -14.25 -20.73 14.27
CA LEU A 151 -13.54 -20.74 15.55
C LEU A 151 -14.55 -20.81 16.70
N GLY A 152 -14.21 -21.53 17.77
CA GLY A 152 -15.03 -21.58 18.99
C GLY A 152 -15.25 -20.17 19.58
N ALA A 153 -16.37 -19.97 20.29
CA ALA A 153 -16.83 -18.65 20.75
C ALA A 153 -15.77 -17.80 21.48
N GLY A 154 -14.86 -18.42 22.25
CA GLY A 154 -13.77 -17.70 22.92
C GLY A 154 -12.71 -17.14 21.96
N ALA A 155 -12.37 -17.88 20.90
CA ALA A 155 -11.37 -17.43 19.93
C ALA A 155 -11.87 -16.29 19.03
N VAL A 156 -13.19 -16.19 18.82
CA VAL A 156 -13.85 -15.07 18.12
C VAL A 156 -13.70 -13.76 18.92
N GLN A 157 -13.89 -13.82 20.25
CA GLN A 157 -13.73 -12.64 21.11
C GLN A 157 -12.29 -12.14 21.16
N ASP A 158 -11.33 -13.06 21.25
CA ASP A 158 -9.90 -12.72 21.22
C ASP A 158 -9.49 -12.08 19.88
N GLU A 159 -10.07 -12.57 18.78
CA GLU A 159 -9.85 -12.03 17.43
C GLU A 159 -10.39 -10.61 17.30
N GLU A 160 -11.62 -10.38 17.76
CA GLU A 160 -12.23 -9.06 17.74
C GLU A 160 -11.45 -8.06 18.59
N ALA A 161 -10.98 -8.48 19.77
CA ALA A 161 -10.13 -7.66 20.61
C ALA A 161 -8.76 -7.36 19.96
N ALA A 162 -8.17 -8.32 19.25
CA ALA A 162 -6.93 -8.12 18.50
C ALA A 162 -7.10 -7.16 17.32
N LYS A 163 -8.18 -7.32 16.54
CA LYS A 163 -8.56 -6.43 15.44
C LYS A 163 -8.78 -5.00 15.95
N LYS A 164 -9.54 -4.80 17.04
CA LYS A 164 -9.73 -3.49 17.68
C LYS A 164 -8.44 -2.83 18.14
N ARG A 165 -7.50 -3.59 18.73
CA ARG A 165 -6.18 -3.06 19.13
C ARG A 165 -5.37 -2.58 17.94
N PHE A 166 -5.57 -3.18 16.77
CA PHE A 166 -4.86 -2.83 15.54
C PHE A 166 -5.46 -1.61 14.84
N THR A 167 -6.80 -1.52 14.75
CA THR A 167 -7.53 -0.42 14.08
C THR A 167 -7.79 0.81 14.96
N ARG A 168 -7.36 0.77 16.24
CA ARG A 168 -7.50 1.89 17.18
C ARG A 168 -6.88 3.19 16.65
N LYS A 169 -7.44 4.31 17.07
CA LYS A 169 -6.85 5.64 16.88
C LYS A 169 -5.39 5.72 17.36
N ASP A 170 -4.58 6.54 16.69
CA ASP A 170 -3.18 6.83 17.02
C ASP A 170 -2.21 5.63 16.90
N ALA A 171 -2.65 4.51 16.31
CA ALA A 171 -1.80 3.35 16.09
C ALA A 171 -0.50 3.74 15.38
N SER A 172 0.65 3.42 15.98
CA SER A 172 1.94 3.95 15.55
C SER A 172 2.27 3.60 14.10
N TRP A 173 1.93 2.38 13.67
CA TRP A 173 2.15 1.92 12.30
C TRP A 173 1.53 2.85 11.25
N ARG A 174 0.38 3.48 11.53
CA ARG A 174 -0.29 4.40 10.60
C ARG A 174 0.58 5.60 10.23
N ARG A 175 1.40 6.04 11.18
CA ARG A 175 2.29 7.21 11.04
C ARG A 175 3.66 6.84 10.51
N MET A 176 4.00 5.55 10.38
CA MET A 176 5.30 5.14 9.86
C MET A 176 5.34 5.29 8.34
N LEU A 177 6.46 5.78 7.82
CA LEU A 177 6.82 5.77 6.41
C LEU A 177 6.98 4.32 5.92
N VAL A 178 6.57 4.06 4.69
CA VAL A 178 6.66 2.72 4.08
C VAL A 178 8.07 2.36 3.65
N SER A 179 8.87 3.35 3.25
CA SER A 179 10.27 3.19 2.84
C SER A 179 11.09 4.46 3.12
N GLN A 180 12.41 4.35 3.03
CA GLN A 180 13.36 5.45 3.06
C GLN A 180 14.34 5.35 1.88
N PRO A 181 14.51 6.41 1.06
CA PRO A 181 13.79 7.68 1.13
C PRO A 181 12.28 7.47 0.86
N PRO A 182 11.40 8.27 1.49
CA PRO A 182 9.99 7.99 1.39
C PRO A 182 9.42 8.39 0.02
N PRO A 183 8.46 7.62 -0.52
CA PRO A 183 7.83 7.93 -1.80
C PRO A 183 7.06 9.25 -1.67
N LEU A 184 7.26 10.19 -2.57
CA LEU A 184 6.55 11.48 -2.54
C LEU A 184 5.20 11.43 -3.26
N GLN A 185 4.93 10.36 -4.00
CA GLN A 185 3.68 10.12 -4.70
C GLN A 185 3.26 8.66 -4.52
N LEU A 186 1.96 8.39 -4.55
CA LEU A 186 1.37 7.07 -4.60
C LEU A 186 0.76 6.86 -5.98
N GLY A 187 1.22 5.82 -6.70
CA GLY A 187 0.62 5.44 -7.96
C GLY A 187 -0.60 4.55 -7.74
N TYR A 188 -1.63 4.77 -8.55
CA TYR A 188 -2.84 3.95 -8.59
C TYR A 188 -3.09 3.52 -10.02
N LEU A 189 -3.45 2.25 -10.22
CA LEU A 189 -3.80 1.66 -11.51
C LEU A 189 -5.09 0.85 -11.35
N SER A 190 -6.03 1.04 -12.27
CA SER A 190 -7.25 0.25 -12.35
C SER A 190 -7.56 -0.11 -13.80
N PRO A 191 -7.28 -1.34 -14.25
CA PRO A 191 -7.67 -1.78 -15.59
C PRO A 191 -9.17 -2.10 -15.68
N ASP A 192 -9.77 -1.81 -16.84
CA ASP A 192 -11.14 -2.26 -17.14
C ASP A 192 -11.11 -3.71 -17.64
N VAL A 193 -11.69 -4.62 -16.87
CA VAL A 193 -11.80 -6.04 -17.23
C VAL A 193 -12.98 -6.35 -18.14
N ALA A 194 -14.02 -5.52 -18.14
CA ALA A 194 -15.22 -5.75 -18.95
C ALA A 194 -14.96 -5.44 -20.44
N TRP A 195 -13.92 -4.64 -20.74
CA TRP A 195 -13.64 -4.14 -22.08
C TRP A 195 -12.52 -4.85 -22.83
N ASP A 196 -12.05 -6.03 -22.40
CA ASP A 196 -11.08 -6.83 -23.17
C ASP A 196 -11.76 -7.55 -24.37
N SER A 197 -12.55 -6.81 -25.15
CA SER A 197 -13.21 -7.27 -26.37
C SER A 197 -12.30 -7.03 -27.58
N PRO A 198 -12.12 -8.04 -28.47
CA PRO A 198 -11.33 -7.92 -29.71
C PRO A 198 -11.77 -6.76 -30.64
N ILE A 199 -12.97 -6.22 -30.43
CA ILE A 199 -13.61 -5.24 -31.31
C ILE A 199 -13.36 -3.80 -30.84
N GLN A 200 -13.22 -3.55 -29.52
CA GLN A 200 -13.40 -2.21 -28.94
C GLN A 200 -12.13 -1.60 -28.32
N GLY A 201 -11.08 -2.38 -28.04
CA GLY A 201 -9.81 -1.89 -27.48
C GLY A 201 -9.75 -1.94 -25.94
N ARG A 202 -8.58 -1.62 -25.36
CA ARG A 202 -8.32 -1.76 -23.91
C ARG A 202 -8.38 -0.40 -23.19
N ARG A 203 -8.88 -0.38 -21.96
CA ARG A 203 -9.00 0.81 -21.11
C ARG A 203 -8.40 0.57 -19.73
N ALA A 204 -7.84 1.61 -19.14
CA ALA A 204 -7.38 1.61 -17.76
C ALA A 204 -7.44 3.03 -17.18
N TRP A 205 -7.57 3.14 -15.87
CA TRP A 205 -7.47 4.40 -15.13
C TRP A 205 -6.18 4.43 -14.32
N LYS A 206 -5.51 5.58 -14.28
CA LYS A 206 -4.31 5.79 -13.47
C LYS A 206 -4.42 7.07 -12.65
N ALA A 207 -3.70 7.14 -11.54
CA ALA A 207 -3.51 8.38 -10.79
C ALA A 207 -2.12 8.40 -10.13
N LEU A 208 -1.61 9.62 -9.90
CA LEU A 208 -0.45 9.90 -9.06
C LEU A 208 -0.85 10.87 -7.96
N THR A 209 -1.04 10.34 -6.75
CA THR A 209 -1.45 11.16 -5.60
C THR A 209 -0.22 11.66 -4.83
N PRO A 210 -0.01 12.98 -4.69
CA PRO A 210 1.06 13.51 -3.86
C PRO A 210 0.93 13.10 -2.39
N THR A 211 2.05 12.94 -1.71
CA THR A 211 2.10 12.64 -0.27
C THR A 211 2.90 13.70 0.47
N GLU A 212 2.36 14.15 1.60
CA GLU A 212 3.00 15.19 2.41
C GLU A 212 4.15 14.63 3.24
N GLY A 213 5.38 14.91 2.81
CA GLY A 213 6.58 14.47 3.51
C GLY A 213 6.89 12.97 3.37
N GLY A 214 6.13 12.25 2.54
CA GLY A 214 6.33 10.83 2.25
C GLY A 214 5.10 9.96 2.50
N LEU A 215 4.94 8.88 1.72
CA LEU A 215 3.85 7.92 1.89
C LEU A 215 3.96 7.21 3.26
N ARG A 216 2.90 7.34 4.06
CA ARG A 216 2.74 6.63 5.32
C ARG A 216 1.86 5.40 5.15
N MET A 217 2.07 4.39 5.99
CA MET A 217 1.31 3.14 5.91
C MET A 217 -0.20 3.35 6.12
N GLY A 218 -0.60 4.29 6.98
CA GLY A 218 -2.02 4.59 7.19
C GLY A 218 -2.72 4.99 5.88
N GLN A 219 -2.08 5.83 5.05
CA GLN A 219 -2.62 6.27 3.76
C GLN A 219 -2.75 5.10 2.77
N LEU A 220 -1.71 4.26 2.67
CA LEU A 220 -1.72 3.08 1.81
C LEU A 220 -2.80 2.08 2.25
N TYR A 221 -2.89 1.84 3.56
CA TYR A 221 -3.87 0.92 4.15
C TYR A 221 -5.30 1.42 3.94
N ASP A 222 -5.58 2.69 4.22
CA ASP A 222 -6.92 3.27 4.12
C ASP A 222 -7.43 3.25 2.67
N LEU A 223 -6.55 3.55 1.69
CA LEU A 223 -6.89 3.45 0.27
C LEU A 223 -7.33 2.04 -0.11
N VAL A 224 -6.50 1.04 0.22
CA VAL A 224 -6.76 -0.36 -0.16
C VAL A 224 -7.96 -0.91 0.60
N GLN A 225 -8.07 -0.68 1.92
CA GLN A 225 -9.21 -1.14 2.70
C GLN A 225 -10.51 -0.53 2.18
N HIS A 226 -10.55 0.79 1.94
CA HIS A 226 -11.76 1.43 1.45
C HIS A 226 -12.17 0.88 0.08
N ARG A 227 -11.24 0.80 -0.88
CA ARG A 227 -11.55 0.31 -2.24
C ARG A 227 -11.88 -1.17 -2.29
N ALA A 228 -11.23 -2.00 -1.46
CA ALA A 228 -11.56 -3.41 -1.35
C ALA A 228 -12.96 -3.64 -0.77
N GLY A 229 -13.50 -2.69 0.01
CA GLY A 229 -14.85 -2.77 0.57
C GLY A 229 -15.92 -2.07 -0.27
N HIS A 230 -15.60 -0.92 -0.85
CA HIS A 230 -16.57 -0.01 -1.50
C HIS A 230 -16.40 -0.05 -3.02
N HIS A 231 -16.92 -1.11 -3.63
CA HIS A 231 -16.92 -1.32 -5.08
C HIS A 231 -18.29 -1.80 -5.58
N PRO A 232 -18.62 -1.58 -6.87
CA PRO A 232 -19.94 -1.95 -7.41
C PRO A 232 -20.04 -3.42 -7.86
N LEU A 233 -18.91 -4.12 -8.01
CA LEU A 233 -18.86 -5.49 -8.54
C LEU A 233 -18.80 -6.56 -7.43
N HIS A 234 -18.74 -7.83 -7.83
CA HIS A 234 -18.81 -8.96 -6.91
C HIS A 234 -17.56 -9.06 -6.01
N SER A 235 -16.39 -8.64 -6.50
CA SER A 235 -15.16 -8.52 -5.72
C SER A 235 -14.26 -7.43 -6.29
N SER A 236 -13.46 -6.79 -5.44
CA SER A 236 -12.34 -5.95 -5.88
C SER A 236 -11.02 -6.61 -5.50
N TRP A 237 -10.24 -6.91 -6.52
CA TRP A 237 -8.92 -7.51 -6.40
C TRP A 237 -7.86 -6.43 -6.32
N PHE A 238 -6.83 -6.62 -5.50
CA PHE A 238 -5.76 -5.65 -5.37
C PHE A 238 -4.39 -6.31 -5.20
N ARG A 239 -3.35 -5.56 -5.55
CA ARG A 239 -1.96 -5.88 -5.21
C ARG A 239 -1.14 -4.60 -5.16
N THR A 240 0.00 -4.68 -4.48
CA THR A 240 0.94 -3.56 -4.38
C THR A 240 2.24 -3.93 -5.07
N HIS A 241 2.68 -3.09 -6.02
CA HIS A 241 3.95 -3.21 -6.71
C HIS A 241 4.99 -2.30 -6.06
N TRP A 242 6.20 -2.83 -5.86
CA TRP A 242 7.35 -2.09 -5.36
C TRP A 242 8.50 -2.13 -6.34
N PHE A 243 9.08 -0.96 -6.62
CA PHE A 243 10.30 -0.74 -7.43
C PHE A 243 10.24 -1.13 -8.91
N ARG A 244 9.55 -2.22 -9.23
CA ARG A 244 9.41 -2.73 -10.59
C ARG A 244 8.04 -3.40 -10.79
N PRO A 245 7.54 -3.45 -12.03
CA PRO A 245 6.38 -4.24 -12.35
C PRO A 245 6.61 -5.71 -11.96
N GLN A 246 5.61 -6.31 -11.30
CA GLN A 246 5.61 -7.73 -10.96
C GLN A 246 4.52 -8.39 -11.80
N GLU A 247 4.91 -9.46 -12.49
CA GLU A 247 3.98 -10.22 -13.33
C GLU A 247 3.06 -11.06 -12.45
N PRO A 248 1.97 -11.63 -12.99
CA PRO A 248 1.43 -11.43 -14.32
C PRO A 248 0.52 -10.20 -14.42
N PHE A 249 0.59 -9.41 -15.50
CA PHE A 249 -0.33 -8.27 -15.76
C PHE A 249 -1.50 -8.63 -16.66
N ARG A 250 -2.76 -8.33 -16.25
CA ARG A 250 -3.98 -8.62 -17.02
C ARG A 250 -3.92 -8.16 -18.49
N SER A 251 -3.16 -7.11 -18.77
CA SER A 251 -2.89 -6.66 -20.13
C SER A 251 -1.49 -6.07 -20.30
N ARG A 252 -1.03 -5.98 -21.55
CA ARG A 252 0.17 -5.21 -21.89
C ARG A 252 0.03 -3.73 -21.51
N LEU A 253 -1.17 -3.15 -21.67
CA LEU A 253 -1.47 -1.77 -21.27
C LEU A 253 -1.28 -1.57 -19.77
N SER A 254 -1.81 -2.47 -18.93
CA SER A 254 -1.65 -2.45 -17.47
C SER A 254 -0.17 -2.48 -17.08
N ARG A 255 0.62 -3.33 -17.75
CA ARG A 255 2.07 -3.42 -17.52
C ARG A 255 2.79 -2.13 -17.88
N GLU A 256 2.45 -1.52 -19.02
CA GLU A 256 3.06 -0.27 -19.49
C GLU A 256 2.73 0.90 -18.57
N ILE A 257 1.46 1.03 -18.16
CA ILE A 257 1.04 2.06 -17.18
C ILE A 257 1.70 1.83 -15.82
N CYS A 258 1.76 0.58 -15.34
CA CYS A 258 2.43 0.27 -14.07
C CYS A 258 3.92 0.66 -14.13
N ALA A 259 4.61 0.33 -15.22
CA ALA A 259 6.01 0.72 -15.42
C ALA A 259 6.19 2.25 -15.48
N GLU A 260 5.28 2.97 -16.15
CA GLU A 260 5.27 4.43 -16.20
C GLU A 260 5.11 5.05 -14.80
N LEU A 261 4.13 4.57 -14.03
CA LEU A 261 3.90 5.04 -12.66
C LEU A 261 5.10 4.72 -11.75
N LEU A 262 5.68 3.52 -11.87
CA LEU A 262 6.87 3.11 -11.11
C LEU A 262 8.17 3.83 -11.52
N ALA A 263 8.18 4.51 -12.66
CA ALA A 263 9.26 5.43 -13.00
C ALA A 263 9.13 6.77 -12.25
N SER A 264 7.91 7.15 -11.86
CA SER A 264 7.60 8.41 -11.15
C SER A 264 7.58 8.23 -9.62
N THR A 265 7.24 7.04 -9.15
CA THR A 265 7.24 6.65 -7.72
C THR A 265 7.77 5.24 -7.55
N CYS A 266 8.07 4.78 -6.34
CA CYS A 266 8.51 3.40 -6.10
C CYS A 266 7.38 2.45 -5.68
N VAL A 267 6.12 2.93 -5.65
CA VAL A 267 4.96 2.17 -5.17
C VAL A 267 3.71 2.42 -6.02
N VAL A 268 3.07 1.34 -6.46
CA VAL A 268 1.81 1.39 -7.20
C VAL A 268 0.82 0.39 -6.62
N VAL A 269 -0.41 0.85 -6.35
CA VAL A 269 -1.54 -0.01 -6.01
C VAL A 269 -2.33 -0.29 -7.28
N GLU A 270 -2.39 -1.56 -7.68
CA GLU A 270 -3.27 -2.01 -8.76
C GLU A 270 -4.56 -2.57 -8.16
N MET A 271 -5.72 -2.11 -8.65
CA MET A 271 -7.03 -2.58 -8.23
C MET A 271 -7.94 -2.92 -9.40
N VAL A 272 -8.63 -4.05 -9.30
CA VAL A 272 -9.44 -4.61 -10.37
C VAL A 272 -10.79 -5.03 -9.83
N ASP A 273 -11.83 -4.27 -10.16
CA ASP A 273 -13.20 -4.64 -9.84
C ASP A 273 -13.65 -5.71 -10.83
N GLU A 274 -14.17 -6.83 -10.33
CA GLU A 274 -14.51 -7.99 -11.14
C GLU A 274 -15.86 -8.61 -10.74
N ASN A 275 -16.61 -9.07 -11.74
CA ASN A 275 -17.79 -9.89 -11.53
C ASN A 275 -17.43 -11.38 -11.65
N ASP A 276 -16.93 -11.95 -10.56
CA ASP A 276 -16.56 -13.36 -10.45
C ASP A 276 -17.66 -14.22 -9.80
N SER A 277 -18.92 -13.78 -9.89
CA SER A 277 -20.10 -14.53 -9.42
C SER A 277 -20.31 -15.88 -10.11
N MET A 278 -19.71 -16.08 -11.29
CA MET A 278 -19.79 -17.33 -12.05
C MET A 278 -18.79 -18.38 -11.57
N ILE A 279 -17.85 -18.03 -10.69
CA ILE A 279 -16.87 -18.98 -10.16
C ILE A 279 -17.53 -19.79 -9.03
N PRO A 280 -17.53 -21.14 -9.12
CA PRO A 280 -18.10 -21.98 -8.08
C PRO A 280 -17.43 -21.72 -6.72
N ASN A 281 -18.23 -21.65 -5.65
CA ASN A 281 -17.76 -21.41 -4.28
C ASN A 281 -16.96 -20.11 -4.08
N HIS A 282 -17.17 -19.11 -4.93
CA HIS A 282 -16.54 -17.80 -4.82
C HIS A 282 -17.59 -16.79 -4.36
N PRO A 283 -17.75 -16.54 -3.04
CA PRO A 283 -18.71 -15.56 -2.54
C PRO A 283 -18.21 -14.13 -2.76
N ALA A 284 -19.15 -13.19 -2.81
CA ALA A 284 -18.86 -11.76 -2.88
C ALA A 284 -17.93 -11.33 -1.74
N ALA A 285 -17.00 -10.42 -2.04
CA ALA A 285 -15.98 -10.00 -1.11
C ALA A 285 -15.83 -8.46 -1.12
N PRO A 286 -16.23 -7.77 -0.04
CA PRO A 286 -16.82 -8.32 1.17
C PRO A 286 -18.27 -8.78 0.95
N ALA A 287 -18.74 -9.74 1.76
CA ALA A 287 -20.15 -10.15 1.76
C ALA A 287 -21.07 -9.03 2.26
N ASP A 288 -20.57 -8.25 3.21
CA ASP A 288 -21.21 -7.04 3.72
C ASP A 288 -20.14 -5.98 4.02
N VAL A 289 -20.26 -4.83 3.36
CA VAL A 289 -19.33 -3.71 3.50
C VAL A 289 -19.36 -3.13 4.90
N THR A 290 -20.53 -3.11 5.56
CA THR A 290 -20.66 -2.50 6.90
C THR A 290 -19.93 -3.32 7.96
N THR A 291 -20.07 -4.65 7.92
CA THR A 291 -19.29 -5.57 8.76
C THR A 291 -17.80 -5.51 8.43
N PHE A 292 -17.42 -5.41 7.16
CA PHE A 292 -16.02 -5.28 6.76
C PHE A 292 -15.38 -3.99 7.29
N ASP A 293 -16.06 -2.85 7.14
CA ASP A 293 -15.59 -1.57 7.69
C ASP A 293 -15.50 -1.62 9.21
N ALA A 294 -16.49 -2.19 9.91
CA ALA A 294 -16.45 -2.34 11.36
C ALA A 294 -15.22 -3.16 11.85
N MET A 295 -14.74 -4.10 11.04
CA MET A 295 -13.60 -4.96 11.40
C MET A 295 -12.23 -4.38 11.04
N TYR A 296 -12.09 -3.74 9.88
CA TYR A 296 -10.78 -3.38 9.33
C TYR A 296 -10.56 -1.90 9.08
N ARG A 297 -11.61 -1.08 9.09
CA ARG A 297 -11.45 0.38 8.93
C ARG A 297 -10.89 0.97 10.21
N CYS A 298 -9.88 1.81 10.08
CA CYS A 298 -9.33 2.54 11.21
C CYS A 298 -10.24 3.71 11.61
N GLU A 299 -10.30 4.04 12.91
CA GLU A 299 -11.13 5.14 13.41
C GLU A 299 -10.77 6.50 12.80
N GLU A 300 -9.49 6.71 12.51
CA GLU A 300 -8.94 7.93 11.90
C GLU A 300 -8.65 7.75 10.39
N ALA A 301 -9.36 6.83 9.73
CA ALA A 301 -9.20 6.58 8.31
C ALA A 301 -9.55 7.81 7.48
N SER A 302 -8.68 8.16 6.54
CA SER A 302 -8.95 9.21 5.55
C SER A 302 -9.15 8.61 4.17
N ILE A 303 -10.19 9.07 3.47
CA ILE A 303 -10.42 8.67 2.09
C ILE A 303 -9.46 9.46 1.22
N THR A 304 -8.58 8.75 0.50
CA THR A 304 -7.67 9.36 -0.45
C THR A 304 -8.42 9.67 -1.73
N THR A 305 -8.61 10.95 -2.04
CA THR A 305 -9.19 11.38 -3.32
C THR A 305 -8.20 11.08 -4.45
N LEU A 306 -8.66 10.35 -5.46
CA LEU A 306 -7.88 10.01 -6.64
C LEU A 306 -8.37 10.86 -7.82
N GLU A 307 -7.45 11.55 -8.47
CA GLU A 307 -7.69 12.20 -9.76
C GLU A 307 -7.36 11.20 -10.87
N LEU A 308 -8.36 10.47 -11.35
CA LEU A 308 -8.15 9.41 -12.34
C LEU A 308 -8.05 9.98 -13.76
N GLU A 309 -6.95 9.63 -14.43
CA GLU A 309 -6.75 9.78 -15.86
C GLU A 309 -7.16 8.48 -16.56
N GLU A 310 -8.05 8.57 -17.55
CA GLU A 310 -8.41 7.45 -18.40
C GLU A 310 -7.40 7.27 -19.56
N VAL A 311 -6.94 6.05 -19.77
CA VAL A 311 -6.03 5.66 -20.85
C VAL A 311 -6.71 4.60 -21.71
N THR A 312 -6.85 4.86 -23.02
CA THR A 312 -7.50 3.96 -23.98
C THR A 312 -6.57 3.62 -25.14
N VAL A 313 -6.51 2.35 -25.52
CA VAL A 313 -5.78 1.87 -26.70
C VAL A 313 -6.75 1.24 -27.70
N ARG A 314 -6.82 1.81 -28.91
CA ARG A 314 -7.64 1.28 -30.02
C ARG A 314 -6.87 0.22 -30.81
N ARG A 315 -7.60 -0.67 -31.51
CA ARG A 315 -7.07 -1.84 -32.24
C ARG A 315 -5.99 -1.52 -33.30
N ASN A 316 -5.94 -0.30 -33.84
CA ASN A 316 -4.94 0.11 -34.83
C ASN A 316 -3.54 0.40 -34.22
N GLY A 317 -3.34 0.15 -32.93
CA GLY A 317 -2.06 0.38 -32.24
C GLY A 317 -1.77 1.86 -32.00
N GLN A 318 -2.66 2.77 -32.39
CA GLN A 318 -2.58 4.17 -32.01
C GLN A 318 -3.08 4.31 -30.56
N LEU A 319 -2.14 4.64 -29.68
CA LEU A 319 -2.40 5.22 -28.36
C LEU A 319 -3.04 6.60 -28.58
N ASN A 320 -4.36 6.66 -28.54
CA ASN A 320 -5.06 7.93 -28.35
C ASN A 320 -5.33 8.04 -26.85
N ALA A 321 -4.37 8.61 -26.11
CA ALA A 321 -4.62 9.03 -24.74
C ALA A 321 -5.69 10.13 -24.78
N ILE A 322 -6.94 9.77 -24.50
CA ILE A 322 -7.98 10.75 -24.21
C ILE A 322 -7.89 10.99 -22.72
N CYS A 323 -7.15 12.03 -22.30
CA CYS A 323 -7.14 12.47 -20.91
C CYS A 323 -8.50 13.07 -20.56
N SER A 324 -9.45 12.24 -20.14
CA SER A 324 -10.60 12.70 -19.36
C SER A 324 -10.29 12.57 -17.88
N ILE A 325 -10.22 13.70 -17.18
CA ILE A 325 -10.15 13.76 -15.71
C ILE A 325 -11.55 13.44 -15.20
N VAL A 326 -11.74 12.26 -14.59
CA VAL A 326 -13.02 11.89 -13.97
C VAL A 326 -12.91 12.12 -12.46
N PRO A 327 -13.68 13.05 -11.87
CA PRO A 327 -13.66 13.24 -10.42
C PRO A 327 -14.22 12.00 -9.72
N VAL A 328 -13.39 11.36 -8.89
CA VAL A 328 -13.77 10.21 -8.06
C VAL A 328 -14.38 10.72 -6.77
N GLN A 329 -15.67 11.04 -6.81
CA GLN A 329 -16.47 10.96 -5.58
C GLN A 329 -17.67 10.03 -5.71
N ASP A 330 -18.30 9.88 -6.89
CA ASP A 330 -19.34 8.85 -7.09
C ASP A 330 -19.39 8.31 -8.53
N VAL A 331 -18.52 8.82 -9.41
CA VAL A 331 -18.70 8.66 -10.86
C VAL A 331 -18.17 7.34 -11.40
N VAL A 332 -17.14 6.71 -10.81
CA VAL A 332 -16.73 5.36 -11.28
C VAL A 332 -17.84 4.35 -10.98
N SER A 333 -18.49 4.46 -9.83
CA SER A 333 -19.65 3.63 -9.46
C SER A 333 -20.85 3.92 -10.37
N ASP A 334 -21.21 5.19 -10.59
CA ASP A 334 -22.36 5.54 -11.43
C ASP A 334 -22.10 5.40 -12.93
N TYR A 335 -20.88 5.57 -13.43
CA TYR A 335 -20.49 5.31 -14.82
C TYR A 335 -20.42 3.81 -15.11
N LEU A 336 -19.96 2.98 -14.17
CA LEU A 336 -20.05 1.51 -14.25
C LEU A 336 -21.50 1.03 -14.14
N LYS A 337 -22.32 1.60 -13.24
CA LYS A 337 -23.77 1.31 -13.15
C LYS A 337 -24.53 1.71 -14.42
N ASN A 338 -24.26 2.89 -14.97
CA ASN A 338 -24.98 3.44 -16.14
C ASN A 338 -24.57 2.78 -17.46
N ASN A 339 -23.35 2.24 -17.58
CA ASN A 339 -22.95 1.47 -18.76
C ASN A 339 -23.32 -0.03 -18.66
N TRP A 340 -23.65 -0.54 -17.47
CA TRP A 340 -24.10 -1.93 -17.28
C TRP A 340 -25.54 -2.17 -17.76
N SER A 341 -26.42 -1.16 -17.68
CA SER A 341 -27.78 -1.24 -18.22
C SER A 341 -27.78 -1.45 -19.74
N PHE A 342 -26.70 -1.07 -20.45
CA PHE A 342 -26.53 -1.35 -21.86
C PHE A 342 -26.19 -2.84 -22.13
N CYS A 343 -25.37 -3.47 -21.28
CA CYS A 343 -25.00 -4.89 -21.43
C CYS A 343 -26.16 -5.87 -21.14
N ARG A 344 -27.13 -5.51 -20.29
CA ARG A 344 -28.35 -6.33 -20.09
C ARG A 344 -29.26 -6.39 -21.31
N THR A 345 -29.26 -5.34 -22.14
CA THR A 345 -30.11 -5.27 -23.33
C THR A 345 -29.56 -6.16 -24.46
N VAL A 346 -28.24 -6.32 -24.53
CA VAL A 346 -27.58 -7.13 -25.57
C VAL A 346 -27.65 -8.63 -25.25
N SER A 347 -27.64 -9.04 -23.97
CA SER A 347 -27.76 -10.46 -23.59
C SER A 347 -29.19 -11.02 -23.62
N ARG A 348 -30.22 -10.19 -23.87
CA ARG A 348 -31.61 -10.65 -24.08
C ARG A 348 -32.02 -10.70 -25.56
N ALA A 349 -31.12 -10.33 -26.47
CA ALA A 349 -31.39 -10.24 -27.90
C ALA A 349 -30.53 -11.19 -28.76
N ALA A 350 -29.94 -12.23 -28.17
CA ALA A 350 -29.22 -13.29 -28.87
C ALA A 350 -29.87 -14.65 -28.62
#